data_AF-Q68WE6-F1
#
_entry.id   AF-Q68WE6-F1
#
_cell.length_a   1.000
_cell.length_b   1.000
_cell.length_c   1.000
_cell.angle_alpha   90.00
_cell.angle_beta   90.00
_cell.angle_gamma   90.00
#
_symmetry.space_group_name_H-M   'P 1'
#
loop_
_entity.id
_entity.type
_entity.pdbx_description
1 polymer ?
#
loop_
_entity_poly.entity_id
_entity_poly.type
_entity_poly.pdbx_seq_one_letter_code
_entity_poly.pdbx_strand_id
1 'polypeptide(L)'
;MNVIDLLILDNEKYKKHFRKNKLFKVKFDSTLRKNKFLKHFRIWSDEFQKMVLARVVFSETKEFKQLAWEHLTDEFGHNIELSQNLENDKETTDSIFEALGSWFTLKMMTLGDSERAVLVHLVIESCATIFYEKLGSIFCNHKTSQHFKTHMQLDPEHEQMGIDLLKQININDISLLIIQKKGWDMIDALFTRLAEITTVPDNV
;
A
#
# COMPACT_ATOMS: atom_id res chain seq x y z
N MET A 1 -18.26 6.90 21.56
CA MET A 1 -17.46 6.78 20.33
C MET A 1 -17.45 5.31 19.97
N ASN A 2 -17.99 4.93 18.81
CA ASN A 2 -18.01 3.51 18.42
C ASN A 2 -16.62 3.10 17.91
N VAL A 3 -16.41 1.80 17.65
CA VAL A 3 -15.12 1.29 17.14
C VAL A 3 -14.71 1.95 15.83
N ILE A 4 -15.66 2.26 14.95
CA ILE A 4 -15.38 2.85 13.63
C ILE A 4 -14.86 4.28 13.76
N ASP A 5 -15.47 5.08 14.64
CA ASP A 5 -15.00 6.42 14.97
C ASP A 5 -13.55 6.37 15.52
N LEU A 6 -13.24 5.38 16.36
CA LEU A 6 -11.90 5.17 16.89
C LEU A 6 -10.91 4.76 15.80
N LEU A 7 -11.30 3.86 14.89
CA LEU A 7 -10.48 3.46 13.74
C LEU A 7 -10.10 4.68 12.90
N ILE A 8 -11.07 5.55 12.57
CA ILE A 8 -10.84 6.76 11.77
C ILE A 8 -9.93 7.75 12.53
N LEU A 9 -10.20 7.98 13.81
CA LEU A 9 -9.41 8.86 14.67
C LEU A 9 -7.94 8.39 14.77
N ASP A 10 -7.74 7.09 15.00
CA ASP A 10 -6.41 6.51 15.09
C ASP A 10 -5.72 6.49 13.72
N ASN A 11 -6.47 6.30 12.63
CA ASN A 11 -5.91 6.39 11.28
C ASN A 11 -5.25 7.73 11.02
N GLU A 12 -5.90 8.82 11.42
CA GLU A 12 -5.33 10.16 11.28
C GLU A 12 -4.04 10.35 12.10
N LYS A 13 -3.91 9.67 13.25
CA LYS A 13 -2.65 9.68 14.02
C LYS A 13 -1.56 8.91 13.27
N TYR A 14 -1.87 7.72 12.74
CA TYR A 14 -0.92 6.93 11.98
C TYR A 14 -0.50 7.63 10.67
N LYS A 15 -1.43 8.24 9.93
CA LYS A 15 -1.16 9.07 8.73
C LYS A 15 -0.22 10.24 9.05
N LYS A 16 -0.37 10.88 10.23
CA LYS A 16 0.56 11.94 10.69
C LYS A 16 1.94 11.40 11.04
N HIS A 17 2.02 10.19 11.61
CA HIS A 17 3.28 9.52 11.89
C HIS A 17 4.00 9.13 10.60
N PHE A 18 3.31 8.44 9.69
CA PHE A 18 3.84 7.96 8.43
C PHE A 18 4.37 9.08 7.53
N ARG A 19 3.76 10.28 7.56
CA ARG A 19 4.30 11.47 6.87
C ARG A 19 5.74 11.85 7.26
N LYS A 20 6.26 11.31 8.37
CA LYS A 20 7.64 11.50 8.84
C LYS A 20 8.57 10.33 8.50
N ASN A 21 8.07 9.31 7.80
CA ASN A 21 8.80 8.11 7.40
C ASN A 21 10.12 8.47 6.68
N LYS A 22 11.14 7.63 6.85
CA LYS A 22 12.48 7.86 6.27
C LYS A 22 12.45 8.01 4.75
N LEU A 23 11.50 7.35 4.07
CA LEU A 23 11.36 7.42 2.62
C LEU A 23 11.23 8.86 2.12
N PHE A 24 10.44 9.69 2.80
CA PHE A 24 10.19 11.06 2.39
C PHE A 24 11.39 12.00 2.59
N LYS A 25 12.48 11.50 3.19
CA LYS A 25 13.74 12.23 3.35
C LYS A 25 14.78 11.82 2.29
N VAL A 26 14.50 10.81 1.48
CA VAL A 26 15.39 10.35 0.41
C VAL A 26 15.46 11.43 -0.66
N LYS A 27 16.68 11.84 -1.02
CA LYS A 27 16.91 12.79 -2.13
C LYS A 27 16.93 12.02 -3.44
N PHE A 28 15.94 12.19 -4.30
CA PHE A 28 15.92 11.58 -5.64
C PHE A 28 16.64 12.45 -6.68
N ASP A 29 17.92 12.71 -6.41
CA ASP A 29 18.80 13.64 -7.14
C ASP A 29 19.36 13.10 -8.47
N SER A 30 19.24 11.79 -8.72
CA SER A 30 19.83 11.13 -9.87
C SER A 30 18.89 10.08 -10.47
N THR A 31 18.98 9.90 -11.79
CA THR A 31 18.28 8.82 -12.50
C THR A 31 18.63 7.45 -11.95
N LEU A 32 19.90 7.24 -11.56
CA LEU A 32 20.35 5.99 -10.93
C LEU A 32 19.56 5.68 -9.66
N ARG A 33 19.43 6.63 -8.75
CA ARG A 33 18.68 6.43 -7.49
C ARG A 33 17.19 6.26 -7.72
N LYS A 34 16.60 7.01 -8.66
CA LYS A 34 15.20 6.83 -9.07
C LYS A 34 14.95 5.42 -9.61
N ASN A 35 15.83 4.93 -10.48
CA ASN A 35 15.74 3.58 -11.04
C ASN A 35 15.94 2.51 -9.96
N LYS A 36 16.88 2.71 -9.03
CA LYS A 36 17.08 1.80 -7.89
C LYS A 36 15.83 1.68 -7.02
N PHE A 37 15.21 2.81 -6.70
CA PHE A 37 13.95 2.84 -5.97
C PHE A 37 12.85 2.09 -6.71
N LEU A 38 12.61 2.42 -7.98
CA LEU A 38 11.53 1.83 -8.76
C LEU A 38 11.69 0.32 -8.93
N LYS A 39 12.93 -0.17 -9.08
CA LYS A 39 13.23 -1.61 -9.14
C LYS A 39 12.81 -2.35 -7.88
N HIS A 40 13.09 -1.80 -6.70
CA HIS A 40 12.66 -2.43 -5.44
C HIS A 40 11.18 -2.19 -5.17
N PHE A 41 10.64 -1.03 -5.53
CA PHE A 41 9.21 -0.74 -5.41
C PHE A 41 8.35 -1.69 -6.24
N ARG A 42 8.86 -2.22 -7.37
CA ARG A 42 8.21 -3.30 -8.12
C ARG A 42 7.85 -4.50 -7.25
N ILE A 43 8.73 -4.90 -6.33
CA ILE A 43 8.48 -6.03 -5.41
C ILE A 43 7.20 -5.77 -4.61
N TRP A 44 7.02 -4.55 -4.09
CA TRP A 44 5.80 -4.18 -3.39
C TRP A 44 4.59 -4.15 -4.32
N SER A 45 4.73 -3.62 -5.53
CA SER A 45 3.63 -3.60 -6.51
C SER A 45 3.15 -5.00 -6.89
N ASP A 46 4.08 -5.95 -7.06
CA ASP A 46 3.75 -7.37 -7.31
C ASP A 46 3.07 -8.03 -6.09
N GLU A 47 3.56 -7.76 -4.87
CA GLU A 47 2.91 -8.25 -3.65
C GLU A 47 1.53 -7.62 -3.43
N PHE A 48 1.35 -6.35 -3.75
CA PHE A 48 0.05 -5.68 -3.70
C PHE A 48 -0.94 -6.34 -4.66
N GLN A 49 -0.55 -6.63 -5.91
CA GLN A 49 -1.41 -7.34 -6.85
C GLN A 49 -1.82 -8.73 -6.32
N LYS A 50 -0.89 -9.49 -5.72
CA LYS A 50 -1.19 -10.79 -5.08
C LYS A 50 -2.15 -10.63 -3.91
N MET A 51 -1.94 -9.61 -3.09
CA MET A 51 -2.80 -9.30 -1.95
C MET A 51 -4.24 -9.00 -2.40
N VAL A 52 -4.43 -8.13 -3.40
CA VAL A 52 -5.77 -7.79 -3.90
C VAL A 52 -6.48 -9.01 -4.49
N LEU A 53 -5.76 -9.87 -5.23
CA LEU A 53 -6.30 -11.15 -5.71
C LEU A 53 -6.68 -12.09 -4.57
N ALA A 54 -5.81 -12.25 -3.57
CA ALA A 54 -6.08 -13.08 -2.41
C ALA A 54 -7.32 -12.59 -1.65
N ARG A 55 -7.47 -11.27 -1.48
CA ARG A 55 -8.66 -10.69 -0.85
C ARG A 55 -9.94 -11.12 -1.55
N VAL A 56 -10.00 -11.03 -2.88
CA VAL A 56 -11.18 -11.46 -3.66
C VAL A 56 -11.50 -12.93 -3.44
N VAL A 57 -10.48 -13.79 -3.42
CA VAL A 57 -10.65 -15.24 -3.22
C VAL A 57 -11.19 -15.56 -1.83
N PHE A 58 -10.68 -14.89 -0.80
CA PHE A 58 -10.96 -15.23 0.59
C PHE A 58 -12.11 -14.41 1.21
N SER A 59 -12.67 -13.44 0.50
CA SER A 59 -13.86 -12.72 0.97
C SER A 59 -15.13 -13.55 0.87
N GLU A 60 -15.83 -13.65 2.01
CA GLU A 60 -16.96 -14.58 2.17
C GLU A 60 -18.30 -13.83 2.12
N THR A 61 -18.38 -12.70 2.82
CA THR A 61 -19.60 -11.91 2.95
C THR A 61 -19.87 -11.13 1.67
N LYS A 62 -21.13 -11.05 1.24
CA LYS A 62 -21.51 -10.46 -0.04
C LYS A 62 -20.98 -9.03 -0.22
N GLU A 63 -21.16 -8.19 0.78
CA GLU A 63 -20.80 -6.77 0.75
C GLU A 63 -19.27 -6.59 0.67
N PHE A 64 -18.52 -7.34 1.46
CA PHE A 64 -17.05 -7.30 1.43
C PHE A 64 -16.47 -7.88 0.15
N LYS A 65 -17.09 -8.94 -0.38
CA LYS A 65 -16.71 -9.54 -1.64
C LYS A 65 -16.95 -8.59 -2.81
N GLN A 66 -18.09 -7.90 -2.83
CA GLN A 66 -18.37 -6.87 -3.83
C GLN A 66 -17.30 -5.77 -3.78
N LEU A 67 -17.03 -5.22 -2.58
CA LEU A 67 -15.99 -4.21 -2.40
C LEU A 67 -14.60 -4.70 -2.86
N ALA A 68 -14.26 -5.96 -2.59
CA ALA A 68 -12.99 -6.54 -3.03
C ALA A 68 -12.90 -6.66 -4.56
N TRP A 69 -14.00 -6.99 -5.25
CA TRP A 69 -14.06 -7.06 -6.71
C TRP A 69 -13.98 -5.68 -7.37
N GLU A 70 -14.67 -4.69 -6.81
CA GLU A 70 -14.58 -3.30 -7.28
C GLU A 70 -13.12 -2.82 -7.18
N HIS A 71 -12.49 -2.99 -6.01
CA HIS A 71 -11.08 -2.66 -5.82
C HIS A 71 -10.14 -3.41 -6.77
N LEU A 72 -10.33 -4.72 -6.96
CA LEU A 72 -9.51 -5.49 -7.91
C LEU A 72 -9.67 -4.98 -9.34
N THR A 73 -10.86 -4.56 -9.75
CA THR A 73 -11.11 -4.10 -11.11
C THR A 73 -10.29 -2.86 -11.43
N ASP A 74 -10.18 -1.95 -10.49
CA ASP A 74 -9.36 -0.75 -10.63
C ASP A 74 -7.86 -1.08 -10.58
N GLU A 75 -7.45 -1.99 -9.69
CA GLU A 75 -6.03 -2.27 -9.43
C GLU A 75 -5.39 -3.29 -10.40
N PHE A 76 -6.19 -4.00 -11.18
CA PHE A 76 -5.70 -5.10 -11.99
C PHE A 76 -4.70 -4.65 -13.06
N GLY A 77 -3.47 -5.14 -12.95
CA GLY A 77 -2.41 -4.93 -13.93
C GLY A 77 -1.56 -3.68 -13.69
N HIS A 78 -1.79 -2.92 -12.62
CA HIS A 78 -0.93 -1.78 -12.25
C HIS A 78 0.53 -2.21 -12.01
N ASN A 79 0.77 -3.42 -11.51
CA ASN A 79 2.12 -3.96 -11.36
C ASN A 79 2.80 -4.27 -12.70
N ILE A 80 2.03 -4.76 -13.68
CA ILE A 80 2.53 -5.02 -15.04
C ILE A 80 2.86 -3.68 -15.72
N GLU A 81 1.97 -2.69 -15.61
CA GLU A 81 2.18 -1.33 -16.13
C GLU A 81 3.44 -0.69 -15.53
N LEU A 82 3.64 -0.79 -14.21
CA LEU A 82 4.86 -0.32 -13.57
C LEU A 82 6.10 -1.03 -14.13
N SER A 83 6.08 -2.36 -14.21
CA SER A 83 7.23 -3.17 -14.64
C SER A 83 7.64 -2.90 -16.10
N GLN A 84 6.68 -2.75 -17.01
CA GLN A 84 6.94 -2.46 -18.43
C GLN A 84 7.68 -1.12 -18.64
N ASN A 85 7.57 -0.21 -17.67
CA ASN A 85 8.16 1.12 -17.72
C ASN A 85 9.52 1.23 -16.99
N LEU A 86 10.08 0.11 -16.49
CA LEU A 86 11.40 0.06 -15.84
C LEU A 86 12.53 -0.24 -16.83
N GLU A 87 13.69 0.40 -16.62
CA GLU A 87 14.89 0.14 -17.42
C GLU A 87 15.70 -1.03 -16.84
N ASN A 88 16.04 -1.99 -17.70
CA ASN A 88 16.76 -3.23 -17.38
C ASN A 88 16.05 -4.10 -16.33
N ASP A 89 15.37 -5.14 -16.83
CA ASP A 89 14.61 -6.15 -16.06
C ASP A 89 15.50 -7.17 -15.31
N LYS A 90 16.65 -6.71 -14.79
CA LYS A 90 17.41 -7.57 -13.88
C LYS A 90 16.63 -7.69 -12.58
N GLU A 91 16.38 -8.93 -12.19
CA GLU A 91 15.77 -9.27 -10.92
C GLU A 91 16.50 -8.58 -9.76
N THR A 92 15.73 -7.99 -8.86
CA THR A 92 16.21 -7.33 -7.65
C THR A 92 15.47 -7.96 -6.48
N THR A 93 16.18 -8.20 -5.39
CA THR A 93 15.64 -8.87 -4.22
C THR A 93 16.08 -8.15 -2.95
N ASP A 94 15.20 -8.15 -1.95
CA ASP A 94 15.55 -7.80 -0.57
C ASP A 94 14.64 -8.60 0.35
N SER A 95 15.19 -9.61 1.03
CA SER A 95 14.38 -10.58 1.78
C SER A 95 13.59 -9.95 2.93
N ILE A 96 14.06 -8.83 3.48
CA ILE A 96 13.33 -8.10 4.53
C ILE A 96 12.11 -7.40 3.89
N PHE A 97 12.32 -6.70 2.78
CA PHE A 97 11.26 -6.01 2.04
C PHE A 97 10.20 -6.98 1.51
N GLU A 98 10.63 -8.11 0.93
CA GLU A 98 9.76 -9.20 0.46
C GLU A 98 8.93 -9.78 1.61
N ALA A 99 9.56 -10.07 2.76
CA ALA A 99 8.84 -10.60 3.92
C ALA A 99 7.79 -9.60 4.45
N LEU A 100 8.14 -8.31 4.52
CA LEU A 100 7.22 -7.25 4.94
C LEU A 100 6.02 -7.13 3.97
N GLY A 101 6.26 -7.21 2.66
CA GLY A 101 5.21 -7.17 1.64
C GLY A 101 4.30 -8.39 1.69
N SER A 102 4.90 -9.58 1.70
CA SER A 102 4.16 -10.87 1.72
C SER A 102 3.26 -11.06 2.94
N TRP A 103 3.56 -10.37 4.05
CA TRP A 103 2.72 -10.38 5.24
C TRP A 103 1.30 -9.91 4.94
N PHE A 104 1.13 -8.89 4.09
CA PHE A 104 -0.20 -8.40 3.72
C PHE A 104 -0.99 -9.44 2.91
N THR A 105 -0.34 -10.10 1.95
CA THR A 105 -0.93 -11.22 1.19
C THR A 105 -1.36 -12.35 2.13
N LEU A 106 -0.50 -12.76 3.07
CA LEU A 106 -0.84 -13.76 4.09
C LEU A 106 -2.05 -13.32 4.92
N LYS A 107 -2.13 -12.04 5.30
CA LYS A 107 -3.26 -11.52 6.09
C LYS A 107 -4.57 -11.55 5.31
N MET A 108 -4.56 -11.36 4.00
CA MET A 108 -5.76 -11.57 3.18
C MET A 108 -6.25 -13.02 3.24
N MET A 109 -5.37 -14.00 3.39
CA MET A 109 -5.76 -15.41 3.52
C MET A 109 -6.30 -15.76 4.91
N THR A 110 -5.78 -15.13 5.97
CA THR A 110 -6.01 -15.60 7.36
C THR A 110 -7.01 -14.79 8.19
N LEU A 111 -7.27 -13.53 7.84
CA LEU A 111 -8.11 -12.63 8.65
C LEU A 111 -9.60 -12.74 8.30
N GLY A 112 -10.49 -12.17 9.13
CA GLY A 112 -11.89 -11.96 8.77
C GLY A 112 -12.09 -10.80 7.80
N ASP A 113 -13.24 -10.75 7.14
CA ASP A 113 -13.55 -9.74 6.12
C ASP A 113 -13.40 -8.28 6.61
N SER A 114 -13.86 -8.00 7.82
CA SER A 114 -13.76 -6.66 8.41
C SER A 114 -12.32 -6.26 8.70
N GLU A 115 -11.49 -7.20 9.19
CA GLU A 115 -10.08 -6.96 9.43
C GLU A 115 -9.31 -6.73 8.12
N ARG A 116 -9.63 -7.50 7.06
CA ARG A 116 -9.08 -7.30 5.71
C ARG A 116 -9.43 -5.92 5.17
N ALA A 117 -10.69 -5.50 5.32
CA ALA A 117 -11.15 -4.18 4.88
C ALA A 117 -10.41 -3.05 5.61
N VAL A 118 -10.18 -3.21 6.92
CA VAL A 118 -9.37 -2.25 7.70
C VAL A 118 -7.92 -2.20 7.19
N LEU A 119 -7.29 -3.35 6.97
CA LEU A 119 -5.91 -3.38 6.44
C LEU A 119 -5.80 -2.75 5.06
N VAL A 120 -6.70 -3.05 4.14
CA VAL A 120 -6.62 -2.47 2.80
C VAL A 120 -6.95 -0.99 2.86
N HIS A 121 -8.15 -0.63 3.29
CA HIS A 121 -8.67 0.72 3.05
C HIS A 121 -8.19 1.76 4.07
N LEU A 122 -7.95 1.38 5.34
CA LEU A 122 -7.45 2.33 6.32
C LEU A 122 -5.92 2.32 6.44
N VAL A 123 -5.24 1.23 6.11
CA VAL A 123 -3.78 1.19 6.22
C VAL A 123 -3.12 1.39 4.86
N ILE A 124 -3.38 0.52 3.90
CA ILE A 124 -2.66 0.51 2.62
C ILE A 124 -3.07 1.69 1.75
N GLU A 125 -4.36 1.91 1.53
CA GLU A 125 -4.84 3.02 0.67
C GLU A 125 -4.54 4.39 1.28
N SER A 126 -4.67 4.52 2.61
CA SER A 126 -4.23 5.72 3.32
C SER A 126 -2.73 5.96 3.21
N CYS A 127 -1.93 4.90 3.24
CA CYS A 127 -0.49 4.99 3.03
C CYS A 127 -0.17 5.39 1.57
N ALA A 128 -0.85 4.77 0.60
CA ALA A 128 -0.68 5.01 -0.82
C ALA A 128 -1.02 6.47 -1.17
N THR A 129 -2.15 6.98 -0.68
CA THR A 129 -2.53 8.40 -0.78
C THR A 129 -1.39 9.34 -0.35
N ILE A 130 -0.75 9.07 0.80
CA ILE A 130 0.37 9.88 1.31
C ILE A 130 1.62 9.71 0.43
N PHE A 131 1.91 8.47 0.06
CA PHE A 131 3.07 8.12 -0.74
C PHE A 131 3.03 8.85 -2.09
N TYR A 132 1.90 8.78 -2.82
CA TYR A 132 1.74 9.42 -4.11
C TYR A 132 1.60 10.95 -3.99
N GLU A 133 0.98 11.49 -2.93
CA GLU A 133 1.00 12.93 -2.60
C GLU A 133 2.44 13.46 -2.51
N LYS A 134 3.33 12.73 -1.81
CA LYS A 134 4.71 13.17 -1.52
C LYS A 134 5.68 12.92 -2.66
N LEU A 135 5.53 11.81 -3.38
CA LEU A 135 6.52 11.38 -4.38
C LEU A 135 6.05 11.55 -5.83
N GLY A 136 4.75 11.73 -6.09
CA GLY A 136 4.22 11.79 -7.47
C GLY A 136 4.90 12.83 -8.35
N SER A 137 5.17 14.02 -7.82
CA SER A 137 5.87 15.10 -8.55
C SER A 137 7.33 14.76 -8.91
N ILE A 138 7.97 13.85 -8.18
CA ILE A 138 9.36 13.44 -8.44
C ILE A 138 9.47 12.58 -9.71
N PHE A 139 8.40 11.84 -10.01
CA PHE A 139 8.32 10.89 -11.12
C PHE A 139 7.42 11.38 -12.28
N CYS A 140 6.97 12.64 -12.26
CA CYS A 140 6.06 13.19 -13.27
C CYS A 140 6.64 13.19 -14.70
N ASN A 141 7.97 13.27 -14.83
CA ASN A 141 8.70 13.22 -16.10
C ASN A 141 9.40 11.86 -16.33
N HIS A 142 9.09 10.84 -15.52
CA HIS A 142 9.61 9.49 -15.67
C HIS A 142 8.68 8.64 -16.55
N LYS A 143 9.17 7.54 -17.14
CA LYS A 143 8.35 6.59 -17.93
C LYS A 143 7.18 6.02 -17.12
N THR A 144 7.37 5.88 -15.81
CA THR A 144 6.35 5.45 -14.84
C THR A 144 5.38 6.56 -14.42
N SER A 145 5.38 7.73 -15.07
CA SER A 145 4.55 8.87 -14.66
C SER A 145 3.04 8.57 -14.67
N GLN A 146 2.59 7.66 -15.55
CA GLN A 146 1.19 7.26 -15.63
C GLN A 146 0.76 6.53 -14.36
N HIS A 147 1.48 5.49 -13.95
CA HIS A 147 1.32 4.81 -12.65
C HIS A 147 1.10 5.79 -11.49
N PHE A 148 1.99 6.77 -11.31
CA PHE A 148 1.88 7.73 -10.21
C PHE A 148 0.65 8.65 -10.34
N LYS A 149 0.28 9.06 -11.55
CA LYS A 149 -0.90 9.91 -11.77
C LYS A 149 -2.20 9.16 -11.47
N THR A 150 -2.29 7.89 -11.89
CA THR A 150 -3.44 7.03 -11.63
C THR A 150 -3.69 6.91 -10.12
N HIS A 151 -2.67 6.54 -9.35
CA HIS A 151 -2.81 6.37 -7.91
C HIS A 151 -3.06 7.67 -7.13
N MET A 152 -2.54 8.82 -7.60
CA MET A 152 -2.91 10.12 -7.02
C MET A 152 -4.43 10.42 -7.11
N GLN A 153 -5.14 9.77 -8.03
CA GLN A 153 -6.58 9.93 -8.22
C GLN A 153 -7.39 8.84 -7.51
N LEU A 154 -6.97 7.57 -7.64
CA LEU A 154 -7.76 6.42 -7.17
C LEU A 154 -7.66 6.16 -5.67
N ASP A 155 -6.46 6.23 -5.07
CA ASP A 155 -6.25 5.80 -3.68
C ASP A 155 -7.13 6.55 -2.65
N PRO A 156 -7.40 7.87 -2.79
CA PRO A 156 -8.32 8.56 -1.88
C PRO A 156 -9.75 8.03 -1.97
N GLU A 157 -10.20 7.62 -3.16
CA GLU A 157 -11.52 7.02 -3.36
C GLU A 157 -11.55 5.62 -2.74
N HIS A 158 -10.49 4.83 -2.92
CA HIS A 158 -10.38 3.50 -2.32
C HIS A 158 -10.34 3.56 -0.79
N GLU A 159 -9.65 4.52 -0.17
CA GLU A 159 -9.72 4.75 1.29
C GLU A 159 -11.18 4.96 1.74
N GLN A 160 -11.90 5.83 1.03
CA GLN A 160 -13.27 6.20 1.38
C GLN A 160 -14.26 5.02 1.23
N MET A 161 -14.12 4.20 0.19
CA MET A 161 -14.98 3.03 -0.05
C MET A 161 -15.00 2.07 1.14
N GLY A 162 -13.84 1.80 1.76
CA GLY A 162 -13.78 0.94 2.94
C GLY A 162 -14.38 1.55 4.19
N ILE A 163 -14.20 2.86 4.40
CA ILE A 163 -14.80 3.58 5.53
C ILE A 163 -16.33 3.55 5.43
N ASP A 164 -16.87 3.79 4.24
CA ASP A 164 -18.31 3.81 4.00
C ASP A 164 -18.92 2.43 4.26
N LEU A 165 -18.28 1.36 3.79
CA LEU A 165 -18.77 0.00 4.06
C LEU A 165 -18.73 -0.34 5.56
N LEU A 166 -17.64 -0.01 6.25
CA LEU A 166 -17.53 -0.27 7.69
C LEU A 166 -18.61 0.46 8.49
N LYS A 167 -18.91 1.72 8.14
CA LYS A 167 -20.01 2.50 8.72
C LYS A 167 -21.37 1.86 8.44
N GLN A 168 -21.59 1.38 7.21
CA GLN A 168 -22.84 0.75 6.82
C GLN A 168 -23.11 -0.54 7.61
N ILE A 169 -22.10 -1.40 7.76
CA ILE A 169 -22.24 -2.68 8.48
C ILE A 169 -22.27 -2.46 10.01
N ASN A 170 -21.81 -1.30 10.49
CA ASN A 170 -21.82 -0.90 11.90
C ASN A 170 -21.14 -1.93 12.82
N ILE A 171 -19.95 -2.38 12.41
CA ILE A 171 -19.16 -3.36 13.15
C ILE A 171 -18.60 -2.75 14.44
N ASN A 172 -18.70 -3.50 15.54
CA ASN A 172 -18.22 -3.09 16.85
C ASN A 172 -17.24 -4.11 17.43
N ASP A 173 -16.16 -4.39 16.71
CA ASP A 173 -15.10 -5.32 17.11
C ASP A 173 -13.78 -4.59 17.40
N ILE A 174 -13.33 -4.63 18.64
CA ILE A 174 -12.09 -3.98 19.10
C ILE A 174 -10.84 -4.61 18.46
N SER A 175 -10.92 -5.86 17.99
CA SER A 175 -9.82 -6.53 17.28
C SER A 175 -9.37 -5.72 16.05
N LEU A 176 -10.28 -4.95 15.44
CA LEU A 176 -10.02 -4.09 14.30
C LEU A 176 -8.95 -3.02 14.60
N LEU A 177 -8.96 -2.45 15.81
CA LEU A 177 -7.94 -1.48 16.23
C LEU A 177 -6.55 -2.12 16.34
N ILE A 178 -6.50 -3.39 16.77
CA ILE A 178 -5.26 -4.15 16.89
C ILE A 178 -4.67 -4.43 15.51
N ILE A 179 -5.49 -4.89 14.56
CA ILE A 179 -5.00 -5.18 13.21
C ILE A 179 -4.64 -3.89 12.45
N GLN A 180 -5.38 -2.80 12.64
CA GLN A 180 -5.02 -1.49 12.09
C GLN A 180 -3.62 -1.06 12.55
N LYS A 181 -3.37 -1.10 13.88
CA LYS A 181 -2.05 -0.75 14.42
C LYS A 181 -0.96 -1.62 13.81
N LYS A 182 -1.14 -2.95 13.79
CA LYS A 182 -0.16 -3.87 13.21
C LYS A 182 0.09 -3.60 11.74
N GLY A 183 -0.95 -3.30 10.97
CA GLY A 183 -0.83 -2.92 9.57
C GLY A 183 0.03 -1.67 9.41
N TRP A 184 -0.22 -0.63 10.20
CA TRP A 184 0.58 0.60 10.16
C TRP A 184 2.05 0.38 10.58
N ASP A 185 2.30 -0.44 11.60
CA ASP A 185 3.67 -0.81 12.00
C ASP A 185 4.39 -1.52 10.84
N MET A 186 3.70 -2.43 10.13
CA MET A 186 4.26 -3.19 9.01
C MET A 186 4.50 -2.31 7.77
N ILE A 187 3.56 -1.44 7.40
CA ILE A 187 3.71 -0.57 6.22
C ILE A 187 4.78 0.51 6.44
N ASP A 188 4.88 1.06 7.66
CA ASP A 188 5.94 2.00 8.01
C ASP A 188 7.32 1.34 7.95
N ALA A 189 7.44 0.11 8.45
CA ALA A 189 8.66 -0.69 8.34
C ALA A 189 9.01 -1.00 6.88
N LEU A 190 8.02 -1.34 6.05
CA LEU A 190 8.19 -1.62 4.62
C LEU A 190 8.79 -0.41 3.90
N PHE A 191 8.19 0.77 4.03
CA PHE A 191 8.71 1.98 3.37
C PHE A 191 9.98 2.53 4.00
N THR A 192 10.20 2.28 5.30
CA THR A 192 11.50 2.54 5.94
C THR A 192 12.60 1.69 5.31
N ARG A 193 12.34 0.39 5.09
CA ARG A 193 13.29 -0.52 4.44
C ARG A 193 13.55 -0.11 2.98
N LEU A 194 12.52 0.28 2.25
CA LEU A 194 12.67 0.80 0.87
C LEU A 194 13.59 2.02 0.83
N ALA A 195 13.47 2.93 1.81
CA ALA A 195 14.33 4.10 1.92
C ALA A 195 15.81 3.71 2.15
N GLU A 196 16.04 2.73 3.03
CA GLU A 196 17.38 2.21 3.33
C GLU A 196 18.00 1.59 2.09
N ILE A 197 17.29 0.68 1.42
CA ILE A 197 17.77 0.04 0.19
C ILE A 197 18.10 1.10 -0.88
N THR A 198 17.23 2.10 -1.06
CA THR A 198 17.40 3.16 -2.07
C THR A 198 18.62 4.04 -1.80
N THR A 199 19.04 4.17 -0.53
CA THR A 199 20.13 5.08 -0.13
C THR A 199 21.49 4.40 -0.01
N VAL A 200 21.54 3.06 0.05
CA VAL A 200 22.80 2.31 0.00
C VAL A 200 23.51 2.58 -1.33
N PRO A 201 24.80 2.95 -1.34
CA PRO A 201 25.58 3.05 -2.58
C PRO A 201 25.62 1.69 -3.29
N ASP A 202 25.57 1.68 -4.62
CA ASP A 202 25.87 0.45 -5.35
C ASP A 202 27.36 0.14 -5.09
N ASN A 203 27.65 -1.03 -4.49
CA ASN A 203 29.03 -1.49 -4.39
C ASN A 203 29.54 -1.66 -5.83
N VAL A 204 30.50 -0.82 -6.20
CA VAL A 204 31.22 -0.87 -7.49
C VAL A 204 32.08 -2.12 -7.54
#